data_AF-M0D666-F1
#
_entry.id   AF-M0D666-F1
#
_cell.length_a   1.000
_cell.length_b   1.000
_cell.length_c   1.000
_cell.angle_alpha   90.00
_cell.angle_beta   90.00
_cell.angle_gamma   90.00
#
_symmetry.space_group_name_H-M   'P 1'
#
loop_
_entity.id
_entity.type
_entity.pdbx_description
1 polymer ?
#
loop_
_entity_poly.entity_id
_entity_poly.type
_entity_poly.pdbx_seq_one_letter_code
_entity_poly.pdbx_strand_id
1 'polypeptide(L)'
;MHRSRRALLSSFAAATAAGLAGCPGLTDADSPEPGGVTPSETADGGSTFRRVTSDATLAAPGDAGGGFGKAVALSDRRGFVAAPSAAGATDHSGTGTLFDRDSWSRAATVEPRAAGAAAALSDGTALVGAPHATDESGVETGAAFVFERADDGWERTATLTAAEGADSDEFGRAVALAGDTAVVGAPENGRRGEESGAAYVFERAEGEWRETATLAHGDPAPGDRFGDAVATDGDTVAVGGADDDTGPGTPATAPATDALTEMVGSVTVFERADGGWERRARLTATDGREDDGLGWSVAVDDGTVLAGAVFRDSYDEMWTGGAYVFGRDGDGWEQAATLTASDGDDGDEFGASVALAGDRAVVGAPSDEDPYGERAGSAYAFARSDGEWTETAKLVAEDGTVGDSFGFSVALTGATALVGAPNSGSPNDDDDGGSVSVFELDAGE
;
A
#
# COMPACT_ATOMS: atom_id res chain seq x y z
N MET A 1 38.35 -3.79 -8.16
CA MET A 1 38.32 -2.96 -6.95
C MET A 1 36.87 -2.55 -6.75
N HIS A 2 36.10 -3.43 -6.12
CA HIS A 2 34.68 -3.28 -5.82
C HIS A 2 34.55 -2.92 -4.34
N ARG A 3 33.89 -1.79 -4.04
CA ARG A 3 33.21 -1.55 -2.77
C ARG A 3 31.94 -0.72 -3.03
N SER A 4 30.83 -1.38 -2.74
CA SER A 4 29.48 -0.92 -2.38
C SER A 4 29.00 0.47 -2.84
N ARG A 5 28.06 0.47 -3.79
CA ARG A 5 26.88 1.35 -3.77
C ARG A 5 25.68 0.72 -3.05
N ARG A 6 25.84 -0.49 -2.49
CA ARG A 6 24.86 -1.21 -1.63
C ARG A 6 24.59 -0.53 -0.26
N ALA A 7 25.01 0.72 -0.07
CA ALA A 7 24.89 1.46 1.18
C ALA A 7 23.97 2.70 1.08
N LEU A 8 23.52 3.07 -0.12
CA LEU A 8 22.58 4.19 -0.30
C LEU A 8 21.12 3.75 -0.18
N LEU A 9 20.81 2.50 -0.53
CA LEU A 9 19.45 1.93 -0.38
C LEU A 9 19.12 1.43 1.05
N SER A 10 20.10 1.40 1.97
CA SER A 10 19.88 0.99 3.38
C SER A 10 20.17 2.09 4.42
N SER A 11 20.38 3.34 4.00
CA SER A 11 20.73 4.45 4.91
C SER A 11 19.71 5.58 5.04
N PHE A 12 18.52 5.49 4.43
CA PHE A 12 17.42 6.41 4.71
C PHE A 12 16.64 6.08 6.01
N ALA A 13 17.37 5.64 7.05
CA ALA A 13 16.86 5.48 8.41
C ALA A 13 17.74 6.16 9.47
N ALA A 14 18.72 6.99 9.09
CA ALA A 14 19.50 7.75 10.08
C ALA A 14 20.15 9.00 9.48
N ALA A 15 19.45 10.13 9.52
CA ALA A 15 20.07 11.46 9.45
C ALA A 15 19.91 12.17 10.80
N THR A 16 20.87 11.92 11.68
CA THR A 16 21.04 12.65 12.94
C THR A 16 21.48 14.08 12.66
N ALA A 17 20.86 15.03 13.37
CA ALA A 17 21.19 16.44 13.40
C ALA A 17 22.69 16.71 13.56
N ALA A 18 23.28 17.44 12.62
CA ALA A 18 24.58 18.08 12.79
C ALA A 18 24.48 19.54 12.32
N GLY A 19 24.47 20.44 13.30
CA GLY A 19 24.29 21.87 13.10
C GLY A 19 25.41 22.54 12.30
N LEU A 20 25.02 23.51 11.48
CA LEU A 20 25.90 24.55 10.98
C LEU A 20 25.34 25.92 11.38
N ALA A 21 25.93 26.47 12.44
CA ALA A 21 25.80 27.88 12.77
C ALA A 21 26.74 28.71 11.88
N GLY A 22 26.19 29.76 11.28
CA GLY A 22 26.92 31.02 11.09
C GLY A 22 27.04 31.54 9.67
N CYS A 23 26.16 32.47 9.30
CA CYS A 23 26.54 33.75 8.71
C CYS A 23 25.39 34.77 8.89
N PRO A 24 25.65 35.98 9.43
CA PRO A 24 24.60 36.93 9.80
C PRO A 24 24.33 37.97 8.71
N GLY A 25 23.08 38.40 8.65
CA GLY A 25 22.71 39.78 8.39
C GLY A 25 22.13 40.08 7.01
N LEU A 26 20.80 40.12 6.93
CA LEU A 26 20.06 41.16 6.22
C LEU A 26 18.77 41.46 7.01
N THR A 27 18.56 42.74 7.25
CA THR A 27 17.53 43.35 8.10
C THR A 27 16.24 43.64 7.35
N ASP A 28 15.11 43.46 8.06
CA ASP A 28 13.73 43.97 7.90
C ASP A 28 13.39 44.85 6.67
N ALA A 29 12.32 44.46 5.95
CA ALA A 29 11.14 45.30 5.72
C ALA A 29 9.96 44.53 5.06
N ASP A 30 8.76 44.79 5.58
CA ASP A 30 7.41 44.50 5.07
C ASP A 30 6.91 43.04 5.04
N SER A 31 6.29 42.64 6.16
CA SER A 31 5.29 41.56 6.23
C SER A 31 3.88 42.10 5.92
N PRO A 32 3.15 41.59 4.92
CA PRO A 32 1.71 41.51 4.98
C PRO A 32 1.29 40.23 5.73
N GLU A 33 0.31 40.34 6.61
CA GLU A 33 -0.17 39.25 7.45
C GLU A 33 -0.72 38.07 6.63
N PRO A 34 -0.55 36.81 7.07
CA PRO A 34 -1.18 35.68 6.41
C PRO A 34 -2.67 35.72 6.68
N GLY A 35 -3.45 35.98 5.62
CA GLY A 35 -4.88 35.71 5.62
C GLY A 35 -5.10 34.22 5.86
N GLY A 36 -5.92 33.89 6.86
CA GLY A 36 -6.27 32.53 7.19
C GLY A 36 -6.88 31.80 5.99
N VAL A 37 -6.29 30.66 5.65
CA VAL A 37 -6.84 29.73 4.66
C VAL A 37 -7.91 28.91 5.38
N THR A 38 -9.16 29.00 4.92
CA THR A 38 -10.24 28.10 5.32
C THR A 38 -10.10 26.79 4.56
N PRO A 39 -10.20 25.61 5.20
CA PRO A 39 -10.14 24.34 4.49
C PRO A 39 -11.45 24.07 3.73
N SER A 40 -11.29 23.50 2.53
CA SER A 40 -12.28 23.08 1.53
C SER A 40 -13.25 24.17 1.04
N GLU A 41 -12.84 24.94 0.02
CA GLU A 41 -13.82 25.55 -0.88
C GLU A 41 -14.08 24.61 -2.07
N THR A 42 -15.36 24.27 -2.21
CA THR A 42 -15.93 23.40 -3.23
C THR A 42 -15.76 23.98 -4.63
N ALA A 43 -15.03 23.28 -5.49
CA ALA A 43 -15.17 23.40 -6.94
C ALA A 43 -15.92 22.18 -7.46
N ASP A 44 -17.02 22.46 -8.14
CA ASP A 44 -17.96 21.57 -8.82
C ASP A 44 -18.96 20.77 -7.96
N GLY A 45 -20.20 20.69 -8.46
CA GLY A 45 -21.34 20.01 -7.83
C GLY A 45 -21.24 18.49 -7.83
N GLY A 46 -20.03 17.94 -7.69
CA GLY A 46 -19.75 16.52 -7.54
C GLY A 46 -19.67 16.11 -6.08
N SER A 47 -19.88 14.82 -5.81
CA SER A 47 -19.63 14.23 -4.48
C SER A 47 -18.14 14.31 -4.15
N THR A 48 -17.76 14.93 -3.05
CA THR A 48 -16.36 14.99 -2.58
C THR A 48 -16.23 14.30 -1.23
N PHE A 49 -15.07 13.72 -0.95
CA PHE A 49 -14.78 13.21 0.39
C PHE A 49 -14.70 14.36 1.39
N ARG A 50 -15.38 14.21 2.52
CA ARG A 50 -15.20 15.06 3.70
C ARG A 50 -14.79 14.20 4.88
N ARG A 51 -13.94 14.77 5.73
CA ARG A 51 -13.53 14.11 6.97
C ARG A 51 -14.74 13.99 7.89
N VAL A 52 -14.90 12.84 8.54
CA VAL A 52 -15.87 12.70 9.63
C VAL A 52 -15.28 13.42 10.86
N THR A 53 -15.96 14.43 11.40
CA THR A 53 -15.42 15.34 12.45
C THR A 53 -14.85 14.62 13.68
N SER A 54 -13.77 15.20 14.27
CA SER A 54 -13.00 14.94 15.52
C SER A 54 -13.08 13.62 16.32
N ASP A 55 -14.20 12.91 16.31
CA ASP A 55 -14.38 11.60 16.96
C ASP A 55 -14.02 10.41 16.03
N ALA A 56 -13.64 10.68 14.77
CA ALA A 56 -13.30 9.66 13.77
C ALA A 56 -11.81 9.60 13.41
N THR A 57 -10.93 10.27 14.17
CA THR A 57 -9.51 9.93 14.18
C THR A 57 -9.31 8.72 15.08
N LEU A 58 -8.93 7.58 14.51
CA LEU A 58 -8.52 6.42 15.27
C LEU A 58 -7.07 6.66 15.71
N ALA A 59 -6.86 6.88 17.00
CA ALA A 59 -5.51 6.96 17.57
C ALA A 59 -5.03 5.59 18.01
N ALA A 60 -3.71 5.39 17.98
CA ALA A 60 -3.08 4.21 18.56
C ALA A 60 -3.62 3.94 19.98
N PRO A 61 -4.16 2.74 20.25
CA PRO A 61 -4.36 2.29 21.61
C PRO A 61 -3.04 2.39 22.39
N GLY A 62 -3.08 2.73 23.69
CA GLY A 62 -1.86 2.82 24.51
C GLY A 62 -1.09 1.49 24.70
N ASP A 63 -1.60 0.39 24.13
CA ASP A 63 -0.99 -0.94 24.06
C ASP A 63 -0.61 -1.37 22.63
N ALA A 64 -0.83 -0.55 21.60
CA ALA A 64 -0.69 -0.95 20.21
C ALA A 64 0.76 -1.02 19.69
N GLY A 65 1.71 -0.36 20.37
CA GLY A 65 3.04 -0.11 19.85
C GLY A 65 3.05 1.03 18.81
N GLY A 66 4.24 1.53 18.47
CA GLY A 66 4.40 2.50 17.36
C GLY A 66 4.05 1.89 16.00
N GLY A 67 3.54 2.72 15.07
CA GLY A 67 3.22 2.32 13.69
C GLY A 67 1.73 2.03 13.43
N PHE A 68 0.83 2.45 14.31
CA PHE A 68 -0.61 2.31 14.10
C PHE A 68 -1.07 3.08 12.86
N GLY A 69 -1.72 2.41 11.91
CA GLY A 69 -2.08 2.99 10.62
C GLY A 69 -1.07 2.70 9.50
N LYS A 70 -0.07 1.84 9.75
CA LYS A 70 0.86 1.39 8.70
C LYS A 70 0.20 0.43 7.69
N ALA A 71 -0.87 -0.27 8.09
CA ALA A 71 -1.74 -0.99 7.17
C ALA A 71 -3.20 -0.78 7.56
N VAL A 72 -4.05 -0.49 6.58
CA VAL A 72 -5.51 -0.33 6.77
C VAL A 72 -6.25 -1.19 5.77
N ALA A 73 -7.40 -1.73 6.16
CA ALA A 73 -8.29 -2.45 5.26
C ALA A 73 -9.75 -2.10 5.56
N LEU A 74 -10.60 -2.12 4.54
CA LEU A 74 -12.01 -1.83 4.66
C LEU A 74 -12.86 -2.92 4.02
N SER A 75 -14.08 -3.06 4.51
CA SER A 75 -15.19 -3.80 3.90
C SER A 75 -16.46 -2.97 4.03
N ASP A 76 -17.51 -3.35 3.30
CA ASP A 76 -18.83 -2.67 3.33
C ASP A 76 -19.44 -2.50 4.72
N ARG A 77 -18.95 -3.18 5.75
CA ARG A 77 -19.49 -3.06 7.11
C ARG A 77 -18.47 -2.71 8.19
N ARG A 78 -17.15 -2.71 7.91
CA ARG A 78 -16.09 -2.68 8.94
C ARG A 78 -14.75 -2.14 8.42
N GLY A 79 -13.91 -1.67 9.35
CA GLY A 79 -12.52 -1.32 9.07
C GLY A 79 -11.52 -2.06 9.97
N PHE A 80 -10.34 -2.30 9.44
CA PHE A 80 -9.21 -2.87 10.16
C PHE A 80 -8.03 -1.90 10.11
N VAL A 81 -7.33 -1.76 11.23
CA VAL A 81 -6.11 -0.97 11.32
C VAL A 81 -5.03 -1.78 12.01
N ALA A 82 -3.91 -1.98 11.34
CA ALA A 82 -2.74 -2.63 11.89
C ALA A 82 -1.80 -1.63 12.59
N ALA A 83 -1.12 -2.10 13.63
CA ALA A 83 0.06 -1.49 14.25
C ALA A 83 1.21 -2.52 14.24
N PRO A 84 1.82 -2.79 13.07
CA PRO A 84 3.06 -3.57 13.04
C PRO A 84 4.12 -2.89 13.90
N SER A 85 4.90 -3.70 14.62
CA SER A 85 5.93 -3.33 15.60
C SER A 85 6.59 -1.96 15.39
N ALA A 86 6.81 -1.23 16.50
CA ALA A 86 7.57 0.01 16.52
C ALA A 86 8.89 -0.10 15.73
N ALA A 87 9.25 0.97 15.02
CA ALA A 87 10.52 1.07 14.33
C ALA A 87 11.68 0.75 15.31
N GLY A 88 12.51 -0.24 14.97
CA GLY A 88 13.65 -0.66 15.81
C GLY A 88 13.41 -1.88 16.72
N ALA A 89 12.20 -2.43 16.76
CA ALA A 89 11.93 -3.71 17.43
C ALA A 89 12.57 -4.86 16.63
N THR A 90 13.67 -5.41 17.14
CA THR A 90 14.38 -6.55 16.50
C THR A 90 13.65 -7.89 16.65
N ASP A 91 12.52 -7.91 17.35
CA ASP A 91 11.75 -9.12 17.66
C ASP A 91 10.47 -9.26 16.82
N HIS A 92 10.28 -8.36 15.84
CA HIS A 92 9.12 -8.33 14.93
C HIS A 92 7.77 -8.37 15.68
N SER A 93 7.66 -7.86 16.91
CA SER A 93 6.43 -7.93 17.71
C SER A 93 5.42 -6.84 17.33
N GLY A 94 4.37 -7.17 16.56
CA GLY A 94 3.30 -6.25 16.15
C GLY A 94 1.91 -6.68 16.62
N THR A 95 0.96 -5.74 16.67
CA THR A 95 -0.45 -6.00 16.99
C THR A 95 -1.39 -5.42 15.94
N GLY A 96 -2.55 -6.03 15.74
CA GLY A 96 -3.61 -5.49 14.88
C GLY A 96 -4.83 -5.08 15.70
N THR A 97 -5.54 -4.03 15.31
CA THR A 97 -6.82 -3.66 15.95
C THR A 97 -7.95 -3.61 14.92
N LEU A 98 -9.00 -4.38 15.20
CA LEU A 98 -10.24 -4.38 14.40
C LEU A 98 -11.19 -3.32 14.95
N PHE A 99 -11.79 -2.54 14.05
CA PHE A 99 -12.76 -1.50 14.38
C PHE A 99 -14.12 -1.83 13.73
N ASP A 100 -15.21 -1.51 14.44
CA ASP A 100 -16.53 -1.54 13.81
C ASP A 100 -16.73 -0.25 13.00
N ARG A 101 -17.20 -0.33 11.75
CA ARG A 101 -17.33 0.85 10.88
C ARG A 101 -18.42 1.80 11.35
N ASP A 102 -19.52 1.26 11.89
CA ASP A 102 -20.69 2.08 12.22
C ASP A 102 -20.40 2.99 13.42
N SER A 103 -19.55 2.53 14.35
CA SER A 103 -19.19 3.26 15.57
C SER A 103 -17.74 3.69 15.66
N TRP A 104 -16.88 3.24 14.75
CA TRP A 104 -15.41 3.40 14.79
C TRP A 104 -14.79 3.04 16.14
N SER A 105 -15.44 2.16 16.89
CA SER A 105 -14.96 1.70 18.20
C SER A 105 -14.14 0.42 18.05
N ARG A 106 -13.10 0.28 18.89
CA ARG A 106 -12.30 -0.96 19.00
C ARG A 106 -13.22 -2.16 19.22
N ALA A 107 -13.16 -3.11 18.29
CA ALA A 107 -13.93 -4.33 18.30
C ALA A 107 -13.11 -5.51 18.86
N ALA A 108 -11.83 -5.61 18.48
CA ALA A 108 -10.92 -6.64 18.99
C ALA A 108 -9.45 -6.25 18.75
N THR A 109 -8.56 -6.93 19.46
CA THR A 109 -7.11 -6.92 19.17
C THR A 109 -6.68 -8.29 18.69
N VAL A 110 -5.87 -8.27 17.66
CA VAL A 110 -5.30 -9.44 17.00
C VAL A 110 -3.85 -9.59 17.43
N GLU A 111 -3.57 -10.67 18.14
CA GLU A 111 -2.21 -11.17 18.41
C GLU A 111 -2.02 -12.48 17.64
N PRO A 112 -0.88 -12.66 16.95
CA PRO A 112 0.40 -12.88 17.62
C PRO A 112 1.54 -11.94 17.19
N ARG A 113 2.66 -12.03 17.92
CA ARG A 113 3.99 -11.50 17.52
C ARG A 113 4.23 -11.80 16.03
N ALA A 114 4.72 -10.82 15.27
CA ALA A 114 4.86 -10.78 13.79
C ALA A 114 3.63 -10.36 12.97
N ALA A 115 2.46 -10.07 13.56
CA ALA A 115 1.30 -9.59 12.81
C ALA A 115 1.37 -8.09 12.47
N GLY A 116 1.07 -7.72 11.21
CA GLY A 116 0.70 -6.34 10.86
C GLY A 116 1.39 -5.73 9.64
N ALA A 117 2.21 -6.48 8.90
CA ALA A 117 2.87 -5.96 7.69
C ALA A 117 1.86 -5.58 6.60
N ALA A 118 0.80 -6.37 6.46
CA ALA A 118 -0.29 -6.13 5.53
C ALA A 118 -1.60 -6.69 6.09
N ALA A 119 -2.72 -6.18 5.59
CA ALA A 119 -4.04 -6.64 6.01
C ALA A 119 -5.09 -6.49 4.92
N ALA A 120 -6.06 -7.41 4.93
CA ALA A 120 -7.22 -7.39 4.05
C ALA A 120 -8.48 -7.83 4.80
N LEU A 121 -9.64 -7.37 4.34
CA LEU A 121 -10.92 -7.60 5.01
C LEU A 121 -12.02 -7.87 3.97
N SER A 122 -12.75 -8.96 4.15
CA SER A 122 -13.92 -9.27 3.33
C SER A 122 -14.97 -9.98 4.19
N ASP A 123 -16.21 -9.50 4.19
CA ASP A 123 -17.38 -10.17 4.76
C ASP A 123 -17.18 -10.95 6.07
N GLY A 124 -16.69 -10.25 7.10
CA GLY A 124 -16.53 -10.86 8.43
C GLY A 124 -15.32 -11.79 8.56
N THR A 125 -14.45 -11.81 7.56
CA THR A 125 -13.15 -12.47 7.55
C THR A 125 -12.04 -11.42 7.40
N ALA A 126 -11.03 -11.48 8.25
CA ALA A 126 -9.83 -10.66 8.16
C ALA A 126 -8.61 -11.54 7.89
N LEU A 127 -7.72 -11.07 7.02
CA LEU A 127 -6.46 -11.71 6.69
C LEU A 127 -5.32 -10.77 7.09
N VAL A 128 -4.39 -11.26 7.91
CA VAL A 128 -3.27 -10.46 8.42
C VAL A 128 -1.96 -11.13 8.05
N GLY A 129 -1.12 -10.40 7.31
CA GLY A 129 0.20 -10.85 6.89
C GLY A 129 1.24 -10.77 8.01
N ALA A 130 2.11 -11.79 8.06
CA ALA A 130 3.18 -11.93 9.03
C ALA A 130 4.45 -12.51 8.35
N PRO A 131 5.20 -11.71 7.58
CA PRO A 131 6.33 -12.16 6.75
C PRO A 131 7.48 -12.79 7.54
N HIS A 132 7.62 -12.46 8.82
CA HIS A 132 8.67 -12.99 9.70
C HIS A 132 8.13 -14.02 10.71
N ALA A 133 6.93 -14.57 10.47
CA ALA A 133 6.43 -15.66 11.29
C ALA A 133 7.34 -16.89 11.16
N THR A 134 7.62 -17.53 12.30
CA THR A 134 8.43 -18.74 12.36
C THR A 134 7.56 -19.99 12.32
N ASP A 135 8.02 -21.01 11.60
CA ASP A 135 7.40 -22.33 11.60
C ASP A 135 7.72 -23.13 12.89
N GLU A 136 7.19 -24.35 13.00
CA GLU A 136 7.42 -25.22 14.17
C GLU A 136 8.90 -25.61 14.36
N SER A 137 9.72 -25.44 13.33
CA SER A 137 11.16 -25.70 13.37
C SER A 137 12.00 -24.46 13.72
N GLY A 138 11.36 -23.29 13.79
CA GLY A 138 11.97 -22.01 14.12
C GLY A 138 12.54 -21.25 12.91
N VAL A 139 12.12 -21.61 11.70
CA VAL A 139 12.55 -20.97 10.44
C VAL A 139 11.56 -19.87 10.06
N GLU A 140 12.05 -18.69 9.66
CA GLU A 140 11.23 -17.54 9.26
C GLU A 140 10.69 -17.74 7.84
N THR A 141 9.67 -18.59 7.72
CA THR A 141 9.01 -18.90 6.43
C THR A 141 7.87 -17.94 6.11
N GLY A 142 7.41 -17.16 7.09
CA GLY A 142 6.27 -16.26 6.97
C GLY A 142 4.92 -16.97 7.09
N ALA A 143 3.86 -16.22 7.37
CA ALA A 143 2.49 -16.71 7.47
C ALA A 143 1.47 -15.62 7.13
N ALA A 144 0.22 -16.04 6.89
CA ALA A 144 -0.93 -15.15 6.95
C ALA A 144 -2.01 -15.74 7.88
N PHE A 145 -2.50 -14.95 8.81
CA PHE A 145 -3.47 -15.40 9.81
C PHE A 145 -4.88 -15.00 9.40
N VAL A 146 -5.81 -15.96 9.46
CA VAL A 146 -7.23 -15.73 9.17
C VAL A 146 -7.99 -15.58 10.47
N PHE A 147 -8.76 -14.52 10.57
CA PHE A 147 -9.67 -14.26 11.67
C PHE A 147 -11.09 -14.20 11.16
N GLU A 148 -12.00 -14.88 11.84
CA GLU A 148 -13.44 -14.83 11.56
C GLU A 148 -14.14 -14.11 12.71
N ARG A 149 -15.24 -13.46 12.37
CA ARG A 149 -16.11 -12.83 13.37
C ARG A 149 -16.79 -13.88 14.25
N ALA A 150 -16.75 -13.66 15.55
CA ALA A 150 -17.53 -14.37 16.57
C ALA A 150 -18.49 -13.40 17.29
N ASP A 151 -19.33 -13.93 18.19
CA ASP A 151 -20.30 -13.12 18.95
C ASP A 151 -19.61 -12.04 19.82
N ASP A 152 -18.44 -12.38 20.39
CA ASP A 152 -17.67 -11.51 21.29
C ASP A 152 -16.34 -11.01 20.68
N GLY A 153 -16.28 -10.86 19.35
CA GLY A 153 -15.15 -10.23 18.67
C GLY A 153 -14.66 -11.00 17.45
N TRP A 154 -13.36 -11.28 17.42
CA TRP A 154 -12.67 -11.93 16.31
C TRP A 154 -11.81 -13.08 16.82
N GLU A 155 -11.88 -14.21 16.14
CA GLU A 155 -11.16 -15.42 16.52
C GLU A 155 -10.30 -15.88 15.35
N ARG A 156 -9.04 -16.24 15.62
CA ARG A 156 -8.17 -16.84 14.62
C ARG A 156 -8.69 -18.23 14.28
N THR A 157 -9.09 -18.45 13.04
CA THR A 157 -9.64 -19.73 12.58
C THR A 157 -8.67 -20.53 11.72
N ALA A 158 -7.70 -19.86 11.08
CA ALA A 158 -6.68 -20.52 10.29
C ALA A 158 -5.34 -19.77 10.29
N THR A 159 -4.30 -20.52 9.95
CA THR A 159 -2.98 -20.00 9.56
C THR A 159 -2.69 -20.53 8.16
N LEU A 160 -2.47 -19.62 7.23
CA LEU A 160 -2.05 -19.91 5.87
C LEU A 160 -0.52 -19.89 5.82
N THR A 161 0.04 -20.91 5.19
CA THR A 161 1.47 -21.07 4.93
C THR A 161 1.63 -21.60 3.53
N ALA A 162 2.69 -21.20 2.81
CA ALA A 162 3.04 -21.83 1.55
C ALA A 162 3.36 -23.32 1.77
N ALA A 163 2.74 -24.22 0.99
CA ALA A 163 2.96 -25.67 1.08
C ALA A 163 4.44 -26.04 0.87
N GLU A 164 5.11 -25.24 0.05
CA GLU A 164 6.54 -25.24 -0.07
C GLU A 164 7.05 -23.85 0.35
N GLY A 165 6.97 -23.43 1.61
CA GLY A 165 7.67 -22.23 2.08
C GLY A 165 9.18 -22.47 2.25
N ALA A 166 10.03 -21.48 1.99
CA ALA A 166 11.44 -21.48 2.36
C ALA A 166 11.77 -20.33 3.32
N ASP A 167 12.94 -20.45 3.96
CA ASP A 167 13.45 -19.43 4.88
C ASP A 167 13.60 -18.09 4.15
N SER A 168 13.14 -17.02 4.80
CA SER A 168 13.20 -15.64 4.28
C SER A 168 12.43 -15.39 2.98
N ASP A 169 11.46 -16.23 2.60
CA ASP A 169 10.58 -15.98 1.45
C ASP A 169 9.65 -14.75 1.65
N GLU A 170 9.56 -14.23 2.88
CA GLU A 170 8.66 -13.16 3.31
C GLU A 170 7.17 -13.44 2.99
N PHE A 171 6.72 -14.70 3.06
CA PHE A 171 5.31 -15.04 2.86
C PHE A 171 4.41 -14.28 3.83
N GLY A 172 3.45 -13.52 3.33
CA GLY A 172 2.62 -12.63 4.15
C GLY A 172 3.08 -11.18 4.12
N ARG A 173 4.06 -10.82 3.28
CA ARG A 173 4.47 -9.43 3.05
C ARG A 173 3.32 -8.57 2.55
N ALA A 174 2.54 -9.09 1.61
CA ALA A 174 1.32 -8.50 1.09
C ALA A 174 0.18 -9.51 1.15
N VAL A 175 -1.04 -9.04 1.40
CA VAL A 175 -2.24 -9.89 1.46
C VAL A 175 -3.44 -9.20 0.81
N ALA A 176 -4.29 -9.98 0.15
CA ALA A 176 -5.57 -9.53 -0.40
C ALA A 176 -6.65 -10.60 -0.15
N LEU A 177 -7.90 -10.17 -0.02
CA LEU A 177 -9.03 -11.04 0.33
C LEU A 177 -10.31 -10.55 -0.34
N ALA A 178 -10.98 -11.44 -1.06
CA ALA A 178 -12.31 -11.21 -1.62
C ALA A 178 -13.14 -12.48 -1.46
N GLY A 179 -14.19 -12.41 -0.63
CA GLY A 179 -15.05 -13.54 -0.29
C GLY A 179 -14.27 -14.76 0.23
N ASP A 180 -14.28 -15.84 -0.55
CA ASP A 180 -13.61 -17.11 -0.25
C ASP A 180 -12.21 -17.24 -0.88
N THR A 181 -11.69 -16.18 -1.50
CA THR A 181 -10.38 -16.17 -2.17
C THR A 181 -9.41 -15.25 -1.45
N ALA A 182 -8.27 -15.81 -1.02
CA ALA A 182 -7.18 -15.09 -0.37
C ALA A 182 -5.91 -15.18 -1.22
N VAL A 183 -5.20 -14.06 -1.34
CA VAL A 183 -3.91 -13.99 -2.04
C VAL A 183 -2.84 -13.53 -1.07
N VAL A 184 -1.70 -14.19 -1.07
CA VAL A 184 -0.56 -13.88 -0.18
C VAL A 184 0.72 -13.78 -0.99
N GLY A 185 1.41 -12.64 -0.89
CA GLY A 185 2.69 -12.37 -1.53
C GLY A 185 3.89 -12.92 -0.75
N ALA A 186 4.94 -13.29 -1.48
CA ALA A 186 6.23 -13.77 -0.99
C ALA A 186 7.34 -13.27 -1.94
N PRO A 187 7.68 -11.97 -1.88
CA PRO A 187 8.56 -11.32 -2.87
C PRO A 187 10.00 -11.85 -2.87
N GLU A 188 10.47 -12.37 -1.76
CA GLU A 188 11.85 -12.89 -1.62
C GLU A 188 11.97 -14.37 -2.04
N ASN A 189 10.89 -14.97 -2.58
CA ASN A 189 10.92 -16.36 -3.01
C ASN A 189 11.92 -16.58 -4.17
N GLY A 190 13.02 -17.27 -3.85
CA GLY A 190 14.15 -17.46 -4.75
C GLY A 190 14.09 -18.71 -5.65
N ARG A 191 12.96 -19.43 -5.72
CA ARG A 191 12.96 -20.78 -6.33
C ARG A 191 12.93 -20.80 -7.85
N ARG A 192 12.40 -19.74 -8.45
CA ARG A 192 12.27 -19.63 -9.90
C ARG A 192 13.35 -18.70 -10.50
N GLY A 193 14.01 -17.92 -9.67
CA GLY A 193 15.21 -17.11 -9.87
C GLY A 193 15.57 -16.52 -8.50
N GLU A 194 16.82 -16.13 -8.25
CA GLU A 194 17.20 -15.52 -6.96
C GLU A 194 16.32 -14.28 -6.70
N GLU A 195 15.53 -14.26 -5.62
CA GLU A 195 14.62 -13.14 -5.29
C GLU A 195 13.61 -12.79 -6.41
N SER A 196 13.17 -13.78 -7.19
CA SER A 196 12.19 -13.57 -8.28
C SER A 196 10.75 -13.33 -7.80
N GLY A 197 10.44 -13.76 -6.58
CA GLY A 197 9.14 -13.60 -5.94
C GLY A 197 8.03 -14.56 -6.41
N ALA A 198 6.97 -14.66 -5.59
CA ALA A 198 5.77 -15.45 -5.84
C ALA A 198 4.53 -14.84 -5.16
N ALA A 199 3.34 -15.22 -5.63
CA ALA A 199 2.09 -15.01 -4.91
C ALA A 199 1.30 -16.34 -4.83
N TYR A 200 0.60 -16.57 -3.73
CA TYR A 200 -0.10 -17.82 -3.46
C TYR A 200 -1.60 -17.56 -3.31
N VAL A 201 -2.42 -18.38 -3.96
CA VAL A 201 -3.88 -18.28 -3.86
C VAL A 201 -4.41 -19.39 -2.98
N PHE A 202 -5.21 -19.00 -1.98
CA PHE A 202 -5.93 -19.88 -1.09
C PHE A 202 -7.44 -19.73 -1.34
N GLU A 203 -8.14 -20.86 -1.37
CA GLU A 203 -9.60 -20.89 -1.52
C GLU A 203 -10.22 -21.53 -0.29
N ARG A 204 -11.29 -20.93 0.23
CA ARG A 204 -12.07 -21.46 1.35
C ARG A 204 -13.19 -22.36 0.82
N ALA A 205 -13.16 -23.62 1.22
CA ALA A 205 -14.23 -24.58 0.92
C ALA A 205 -14.61 -25.34 2.19
N GLU A 206 -15.91 -25.39 2.50
CA GLU A 206 -16.45 -26.05 3.69
C GLU A 206 -15.82 -25.55 5.01
N GLY A 207 -15.43 -24.27 5.05
CA GLY A 207 -14.80 -23.63 6.21
C GLY A 207 -13.30 -23.84 6.33
N GLU A 208 -12.67 -24.52 5.36
CA GLU A 208 -11.23 -24.77 5.36
C GLU A 208 -10.54 -24.07 4.19
N TRP A 209 -9.46 -23.35 4.50
CA TRP A 209 -8.60 -22.72 3.50
C TRP A 209 -7.58 -23.72 2.95
N ARG A 210 -7.41 -23.73 1.62
CA ARG A 210 -6.41 -24.56 0.94
C ARG A 210 -5.67 -23.75 -0.10
N GLU A 211 -4.35 -23.90 -0.17
CA GLU A 211 -3.57 -23.41 -1.30
C GLU A 211 -4.03 -24.12 -2.58
N THR A 212 -4.43 -23.34 -3.59
CA THR A 212 -4.91 -23.86 -4.88
C THR A 212 -4.02 -23.47 -6.05
N ALA A 213 -3.21 -22.42 -5.89
CA ALA A 213 -2.26 -21.99 -6.92
C ALA A 213 -1.04 -21.28 -6.32
N THR A 214 0.08 -21.42 -7.03
CA THR A 214 1.25 -20.54 -6.92
C THR A 214 1.36 -19.75 -8.22
N LEU A 215 1.21 -18.44 -8.13
CA LEU A 215 1.35 -17.48 -9.22
C LEU A 215 2.79 -16.99 -9.29
N ALA A 216 3.31 -16.88 -10.51
CA ALA A 216 4.65 -16.36 -10.77
C ALA A 216 4.64 -15.55 -12.06
N HIS A 217 5.58 -14.61 -12.18
CA HIS A 217 5.81 -13.79 -13.38
C HIS A 217 5.92 -14.65 -14.65
N GLY A 218 6.52 -15.84 -14.52
CA GLY A 218 6.64 -16.89 -15.55
C GLY A 218 7.91 -16.79 -16.39
N ASP A 219 8.55 -15.62 -16.41
CA ASP A 219 9.92 -15.38 -16.86
C ASP A 219 10.65 -14.66 -15.71
N PRO A 220 11.08 -15.39 -14.67
CA PRO A 220 11.67 -14.81 -13.46
C PRO A 220 13.08 -14.27 -13.73
N ALA A 221 13.29 -12.97 -13.60
CA ALA A 221 14.62 -12.39 -13.47
C ALA A 221 14.97 -12.23 -11.98
N PRO A 222 16.26 -12.32 -11.61
CA PRO A 222 16.65 -12.11 -10.24
C PRO A 222 16.34 -10.69 -9.76
N GLY A 223 15.67 -10.56 -8.61
CA GLY A 223 15.35 -9.27 -8.02
C GLY A 223 14.04 -8.61 -8.48
N ASP A 224 13.21 -9.26 -9.31
CA ASP A 224 11.91 -8.72 -9.75
C ASP A 224 10.92 -8.49 -8.59
N ARG A 225 11.14 -9.16 -7.44
CA ARG A 225 10.32 -9.11 -6.22
C ARG A 225 8.82 -9.24 -6.47
N PHE A 226 8.43 -10.14 -7.37
CA PHE A 226 7.02 -10.43 -7.67
C PHE A 226 6.24 -10.82 -6.41
N GLY A 227 5.12 -10.15 -6.13
CA GLY A 227 4.36 -10.37 -4.90
C GLY A 227 4.64 -9.38 -3.78
N ASP A 228 5.40 -8.31 -4.05
CA ASP A 228 5.57 -7.18 -3.11
C ASP A 228 4.24 -6.44 -2.87
N ALA A 229 3.36 -6.44 -3.88
CA ALA A 229 1.97 -5.99 -3.78
C ALA A 229 1.01 -7.01 -4.42
N VAL A 230 -0.15 -7.25 -3.80
CA VAL A 230 -1.21 -8.13 -4.32
C VAL A 230 -2.58 -7.51 -4.12
N ALA A 231 -3.49 -7.74 -5.07
CA ALA A 231 -4.89 -7.36 -4.97
C ALA A 231 -5.80 -8.41 -5.64
N THR A 232 -7.04 -8.54 -5.15
CA THR A 232 -8.03 -9.43 -5.77
C THR A 232 -9.46 -8.91 -5.60
N ASP A 233 -10.29 -9.12 -6.61
CA ASP A 233 -11.75 -8.95 -6.56
C ASP A 233 -12.49 -10.31 -6.48
N GLY A 234 -11.74 -11.42 -6.37
CA GLY A 234 -12.23 -12.80 -6.30
C GLY A 234 -12.12 -13.58 -7.62
N ASP A 235 -12.20 -12.90 -8.77
CA ASP A 235 -12.08 -13.51 -10.10
C ASP A 235 -10.83 -13.03 -10.86
N THR A 236 -10.26 -11.93 -10.42
CA THR A 236 -9.02 -11.32 -10.90
C THR A 236 -8.02 -11.24 -9.75
N VAL A 237 -6.76 -11.54 -10.04
CA VAL A 237 -5.63 -11.29 -9.15
C VAL A 237 -4.62 -10.42 -9.88
N ALA A 238 -4.27 -9.29 -9.29
CA ALA A 238 -3.20 -8.43 -9.77
C ALA A 238 -2.00 -8.52 -8.80
N VAL A 239 -0.81 -8.71 -9.35
CA VAL A 239 0.43 -8.86 -8.58
C VAL A 239 1.49 -7.91 -9.10
N GLY A 240 2.03 -7.07 -8.23
CA GLY A 240 3.10 -6.13 -8.55
C GLY A 240 4.48 -6.78 -8.44
N GLY A 241 5.38 -6.33 -9.32
CA GLY A 241 6.82 -6.49 -9.23
C GLY A 241 7.44 -5.13 -9.55
N ALA A 242 7.58 -4.28 -8.54
CA ALA A 242 8.07 -2.90 -8.72
C ALA A 242 9.52 -2.85 -9.23
N ASP A 243 10.27 -3.92 -8.95
CA ASP A 243 11.69 -4.03 -9.27
C ASP A 243 11.94 -4.80 -10.59
N ASP A 244 10.87 -5.17 -11.29
CA ASP A 244 10.93 -5.85 -12.58
C ASP A 244 11.65 -5.00 -13.62
N ASP A 245 12.74 -5.56 -14.14
CA ASP A 245 13.69 -4.90 -15.02
C ASP A 245 13.34 -4.98 -16.52
N THR A 246 12.25 -5.66 -16.86
CA THR A 246 11.87 -5.87 -18.27
C THR A 246 10.89 -4.81 -18.75
N GLY A 247 11.42 -3.68 -19.25
CA GLY A 247 10.61 -2.55 -19.76
C GLY A 247 9.74 -2.85 -21.00
N PRO A 248 8.82 -1.93 -21.38
CA PRO A 248 7.90 -2.11 -22.50
C PRO A 248 8.65 -2.35 -23.82
N GLY A 249 8.49 -3.54 -24.39
CA GLY A 249 9.08 -3.93 -25.68
C GLY A 249 10.36 -4.76 -25.61
N THR A 250 10.85 -5.10 -24.41
CA THR A 250 11.82 -6.19 -24.25
C THR A 250 11.06 -7.53 -24.37
N PRO A 251 11.43 -8.44 -25.28
CA PRO A 251 10.87 -9.78 -25.26
C PRO A 251 11.24 -10.43 -23.94
N ALA A 252 10.33 -11.19 -23.33
CA ALA A 252 10.59 -11.94 -22.09
C ALA A 252 11.77 -12.96 -22.17
N THR A 253 12.38 -13.10 -23.35
CA THR A 253 13.57 -13.91 -23.63
C THR A 253 14.86 -13.09 -23.76
N ALA A 254 14.84 -11.78 -23.54
CA ALA A 254 16.05 -10.97 -23.53
C ALA A 254 16.93 -11.44 -22.34
N PRO A 255 18.23 -11.70 -22.55
CA PRO A 255 19.09 -12.08 -21.45
C PRO A 255 19.13 -10.92 -20.45
N ALA A 256 18.80 -11.20 -19.18
CA ALA A 256 19.04 -10.28 -18.07
C ALA A 256 20.46 -9.74 -18.21
N THR A 257 20.57 -8.49 -18.63
CA THR A 257 21.86 -7.82 -18.61
C THR A 257 22.15 -7.53 -17.15
N ASP A 258 23.38 -7.75 -16.71
CA ASP A 258 23.93 -7.46 -15.37
C ASP A 258 23.93 -5.94 -15.07
N ALA A 259 22.78 -5.30 -15.30
CA ALA A 259 22.56 -3.88 -15.29
C ALA A 259 21.30 -3.69 -14.44
N LEU A 260 21.51 -3.59 -13.13
CA LEU A 260 20.58 -3.13 -12.09
C LEU A 260 20.07 -1.69 -12.37
N THR A 261 19.62 -1.40 -13.58
CA THR A 261 19.48 -0.05 -14.13
C THR A 261 18.21 0.15 -14.94
N GLU A 262 17.29 -0.82 -14.98
CA GLU A 262 16.07 -0.71 -15.79
C GLU A 262 14.80 -1.07 -14.98
N MET A 263 14.71 -0.67 -13.71
CA MET A 263 13.58 -1.01 -12.80
C MET A 263 12.30 -0.21 -13.14
N VAL A 264 11.71 -0.48 -14.31
CA VAL A 264 10.47 0.19 -14.75
C VAL A 264 9.26 -0.29 -13.93
N GLY A 265 9.32 -1.54 -13.47
CA GLY A 265 8.25 -2.20 -12.73
C GLY A 265 7.11 -2.70 -13.63
N SER A 266 6.37 -3.70 -13.15
CA SER A 266 5.18 -4.20 -13.83
C SER A 266 4.11 -4.74 -12.89
N VAL A 267 2.89 -4.90 -13.42
CA VAL A 267 1.80 -5.64 -12.76
C VAL A 267 1.37 -6.81 -13.63
N THR A 268 1.35 -8.03 -13.08
CA THR A 268 0.82 -9.19 -13.77
C THR A 268 -0.61 -9.47 -13.32
N VAL A 269 -1.51 -9.67 -14.29
CA VAL A 269 -2.91 -9.99 -14.05
C VAL A 269 -3.17 -11.47 -14.33
N PHE A 270 -3.82 -12.13 -13.39
CA PHE A 270 -4.34 -13.49 -13.50
C PHE A 270 -5.86 -13.45 -13.43
N GLU A 271 -6.52 -14.21 -14.29
CA GLU A 271 -7.98 -14.38 -14.26
C GLU A 271 -8.31 -15.84 -13.95
N ARG A 272 -9.42 -16.07 -13.24
CA ARG A 272 -9.94 -17.39 -12.96
C ARG A 272 -10.37 -18.08 -14.27
N ALA A 273 -9.95 -19.32 -14.47
CA ALA A 273 -10.24 -20.12 -15.65
C ALA A 273 -10.61 -21.57 -15.30
N ASP A 274 -11.04 -22.33 -16.31
CA ASP A 274 -11.34 -23.77 -16.17
C ASP A 274 -10.06 -24.55 -15.78
N GLY A 275 -9.93 -24.85 -14.49
CA GLY A 275 -8.80 -25.62 -13.95
C GLY A 275 -7.80 -24.82 -13.11
N GLY A 276 -8.06 -23.53 -12.83
CA GLY A 276 -7.25 -22.74 -11.90
C GLY A 276 -7.15 -21.27 -12.29
N TRP A 277 -5.95 -20.71 -12.18
CA TRP A 277 -5.63 -19.32 -12.50
C TRP A 277 -4.75 -19.24 -13.74
N GLU A 278 -5.13 -18.38 -14.69
CA GLU A 278 -4.39 -18.17 -15.93
C GLU A 278 -3.83 -16.75 -15.98
N ARG A 279 -2.54 -16.61 -16.33
CA ARG A 279 -1.93 -15.31 -16.55
C ARG A 279 -2.53 -14.69 -17.81
N ARG A 280 -3.20 -13.55 -17.64
CA ARG A 280 -3.94 -12.87 -18.70
C ARG A 280 -3.16 -11.75 -19.36
N ALA A 281 -2.44 -10.97 -18.55
CA ALA A 281 -1.72 -9.81 -19.02
C ALA A 281 -0.52 -9.51 -18.13
N ARG A 282 0.40 -8.76 -18.70
CA ARG A 282 1.44 -8.02 -17.98
C ARG A 282 1.29 -6.55 -18.37
N LEU A 283 1.13 -5.71 -17.36
CA LEU A 283 0.79 -4.31 -17.46
C LEU A 283 2.05 -3.48 -17.23
N THR A 284 2.33 -2.60 -18.17
CA THR A 284 3.46 -1.66 -18.13
C THR A 284 2.94 -0.27 -18.42
N ALA A 285 3.54 0.76 -17.80
CA ALA A 285 3.24 2.14 -18.11
C ALA A 285 3.72 2.48 -19.53
N THR A 286 2.87 3.13 -20.32
CA THR A 286 3.16 3.51 -21.71
C THR A 286 4.28 4.55 -21.82
N ASP A 287 4.46 5.35 -20.78
CA ASP A 287 5.53 6.32 -20.59
C ASP A 287 6.55 5.88 -19.52
N GLY A 288 6.48 4.63 -19.08
CA GLY A 288 7.35 4.07 -18.04
C GLY A 288 8.82 4.22 -18.39
N ARG A 289 9.58 4.77 -17.46
CA ARG A 289 11.04 4.94 -17.51
C ARG A 289 11.69 4.05 -16.47
N GLU A 290 13.01 3.95 -16.56
CA GLU A 290 13.78 3.20 -15.56
C GLU A 290 13.50 3.80 -14.16
N ASP A 291 13.57 2.96 -13.14
CA ASP A 291 13.32 3.33 -11.74
C ASP A 291 11.92 3.89 -11.40
N ASP A 292 10.95 3.98 -12.33
CA ASP A 292 9.59 4.47 -12.03
C ASP A 292 8.84 3.57 -11.01
N GLY A 293 9.16 2.27 -10.99
CA GLY A 293 8.68 1.33 -9.98
C GLY A 293 7.18 0.97 -10.06
N LEU A 294 6.62 0.82 -11.26
CA LEU A 294 5.22 0.43 -11.42
C LEU A 294 4.90 -0.90 -10.71
N GLY A 295 3.81 -0.93 -9.95
CA GLY A 295 3.41 -2.12 -9.19
C GLY A 295 3.91 -2.10 -7.74
N TRP A 296 4.47 -0.97 -7.28
CA TRP A 296 4.77 -0.72 -5.88
C TRP A 296 3.55 -0.91 -4.98
N SER A 297 2.39 -0.44 -5.44
CA SER A 297 1.10 -0.68 -4.82
C SER A 297 0.09 -1.06 -5.90
N VAL A 298 -0.88 -1.92 -5.56
CA VAL A 298 -1.86 -2.44 -6.53
C VAL A 298 -3.23 -2.55 -5.87
N ALA A 299 -4.26 -2.15 -6.60
CA ALA A 299 -5.67 -2.42 -6.28
C ALA A 299 -6.39 -2.92 -7.54
N VAL A 300 -7.40 -3.77 -7.36
CA VAL A 300 -8.23 -4.28 -8.46
C VAL A 300 -9.68 -4.29 -8.03
N ASP A 301 -10.56 -3.86 -8.94
CA ASP A 301 -12.00 -3.95 -8.78
C ASP A 301 -12.67 -3.92 -10.16
N ASP A 302 -13.65 -4.82 -10.37
CA ASP A 302 -14.50 -4.93 -11.57
C ASP A 302 -13.78 -4.63 -12.90
N GLY A 303 -12.72 -5.40 -13.20
CA GLY A 303 -11.99 -5.27 -14.47
C GLY A 303 -11.17 -3.98 -14.61
N THR A 304 -10.89 -3.28 -13.50
CA THR A 304 -9.99 -2.13 -13.43
C THR A 304 -8.86 -2.44 -12.45
N VAL A 305 -7.61 -2.21 -12.88
CA VAL A 305 -6.42 -2.30 -12.03
C VAL A 305 -5.86 -0.90 -11.85
N LEU A 306 -5.59 -0.52 -10.61
CA LEU A 306 -4.86 0.70 -10.27
C LEU A 306 -3.49 0.31 -9.71
N ALA A 307 -2.43 0.86 -10.29
CA ALA A 307 -1.06 0.51 -9.94
C ALA A 307 -0.24 1.77 -9.64
N GLY A 308 0.37 1.84 -8.47
CA GLY A 308 1.28 2.92 -8.07
C GLY A 308 2.68 2.75 -8.66
N ALA A 309 3.32 3.88 -8.95
CA ALA A 309 4.70 4.01 -9.41
C ALA A 309 5.33 5.19 -8.63
N VAL A 310 5.81 4.88 -7.42
CA VAL A 310 6.17 5.89 -6.41
C VAL A 310 7.37 6.77 -6.84
N PHE A 311 8.19 6.29 -7.76
CA PHE A 311 9.41 6.96 -8.21
C PHE A 311 9.28 7.49 -9.65
N ARG A 312 8.05 7.55 -10.18
CA ARG A 312 7.77 8.13 -11.49
C ARG A 312 8.40 9.52 -11.60
N ASP A 313 8.99 9.77 -12.76
CA ASP A 313 9.65 11.03 -13.16
C ASP A 313 11.01 11.29 -12.45
N SER A 314 11.56 10.27 -11.77
CA SER A 314 12.92 10.28 -11.19
C SER A 314 14.01 10.78 -12.16
N TYR A 315 13.85 10.49 -13.46
CA TYR A 315 14.73 10.93 -14.54
C TYR A 315 14.76 12.43 -14.78
N ASP A 316 13.66 13.13 -14.48
CA ASP A 316 13.56 14.57 -14.63
C ASP A 316 13.96 15.30 -13.33
N GLU A 317 14.60 14.59 -12.38
CA GLU A 317 14.98 15.05 -11.03
C GLU A 317 13.74 15.53 -10.23
N MET A 318 12.56 15.01 -10.57
CA MET A 318 11.29 15.30 -9.91
C MET A 318 10.62 13.96 -9.55
N TRP A 319 10.82 13.50 -8.32
CA TRP A 319 10.32 12.23 -7.81
C TRP A 319 8.87 12.36 -7.36
N THR A 320 8.02 12.91 -8.24
CA THR A 320 6.62 13.25 -7.90
C THR A 320 5.77 12.01 -7.68
N GLY A 321 6.15 10.89 -8.31
CA GLY A 321 5.35 9.67 -8.31
C GLY A 321 4.13 9.74 -9.23
N GLY A 322 3.42 8.61 -9.36
CA GLY A 322 2.24 8.49 -10.22
C GLY A 322 1.43 7.22 -9.93
N ALA A 323 0.21 7.18 -10.43
CA ALA A 323 -0.58 5.95 -10.45
C ALA A 323 -1.23 5.74 -11.82
N TYR A 324 -1.30 4.49 -12.27
CA TYR A 324 -1.77 4.14 -13.59
C TYR A 324 -3.04 3.29 -13.50
N VAL A 325 -4.04 3.66 -14.28
CA VAL A 325 -5.29 2.91 -14.38
C VAL A 325 -5.25 2.06 -15.63
N PHE A 326 -5.42 0.75 -15.45
CA PHE A 326 -5.58 -0.20 -16.53
C PHE A 326 -7.02 -0.72 -16.55
N GLY A 327 -7.66 -0.66 -17.71
CA GLY A 327 -9.00 -1.16 -17.92
C GLY A 327 -9.00 -2.40 -18.81
N ARG A 328 -9.98 -3.27 -18.60
CA ARG A 328 -10.22 -4.42 -19.48
C ARG A 328 -10.79 -3.93 -20.83
N ASP A 329 -10.10 -4.23 -21.92
CA ASP A 329 -10.57 -4.01 -23.29
C ASP A 329 -10.80 -5.36 -23.99
N GLY A 330 -12.06 -5.80 -23.99
CA GLY A 330 -12.47 -7.11 -24.49
C GLY A 330 -11.78 -8.26 -23.74
N ASP A 331 -10.86 -8.90 -24.44
CA ASP A 331 -10.03 -10.01 -23.97
C ASP A 331 -8.60 -9.53 -23.58
N GLY A 332 -8.39 -8.22 -23.45
CA GLY A 332 -7.09 -7.63 -23.15
C GLY A 332 -7.18 -6.62 -22.01
N TRP A 333 -6.05 -5.97 -21.76
CA TRP A 333 -5.90 -4.89 -20.80
C TRP A 333 -5.16 -3.74 -21.47
N GLU A 334 -5.60 -2.51 -21.24
CA GLU A 334 -4.96 -1.29 -21.74
C GLU A 334 -4.84 -0.24 -20.64
N GLN A 335 -3.83 0.64 -20.75
CA GLN A 335 -3.73 1.79 -19.87
C GLN A 335 -4.81 2.81 -20.25
N ALA A 336 -5.79 3.00 -19.38
CA ALA A 336 -6.91 3.91 -19.56
C ALA A 336 -6.60 5.34 -19.08
N ALA A 337 -5.77 5.48 -18.02
CA ALA A 337 -5.40 6.79 -17.48
C ALA A 337 -4.07 6.76 -16.73
N THR A 338 -3.51 7.95 -16.52
CA THR A 338 -2.46 8.25 -15.56
C THR A 338 -3.02 9.27 -14.57
N LEU A 339 -2.88 9.00 -13.28
CA LEU A 339 -3.28 9.86 -12.18
C LEU A 339 -2.02 10.51 -11.59
N THR A 340 -2.09 11.81 -11.37
CA THR A 340 -1.06 12.64 -10.74
C THR A 340 -1.74 13.58 -9.74
N ALA A 341 -1.05 13.95 -8.66
CA ALA A 341 -1.50 15.03 -7.79
C ALA A 341 -1.54 16.37 -8.53
N SER A 342 -2.59 17.15 -8.30
CA SER A 342 -2.75 18.48 -8.91
C SER A 342 -1.70 19.50 -8.46
N ASP A 343 -1.08 19.26 -7.30
CA ASP A 343 -0.01 20.03 -6.68
C ASP A 343 1.27 19.22 -6.45
N GLY A 344 1.45 18.09 -7.14
CA GLY A 344 2.59 17.20 -6.94
C GLY A 344 3.95 17.89 -7.08
N ASP A 345 4.84 17.66 -6.11
CA ASP A 345 6.21 18.18 -6.05
C ASP A 345 7.25 17.05 -5.89
N ASP A 346 8.52 17.43 -6.01
CA ASP A 346 9.67 16.53 -5.91
C ASP A 346 9.72 15.80 -4.57
N GLY A 347 9.54 14.48 -4.60
CA GLY A 347 9.66 13.64 -3.41
C GLY A 347 8.35 13.33 -2.69
N ASP A 348 7.20 13.76 -3.21
CA ASP A 348 5.88 13.51 -2.61
C ASP A 348 5.52 12.02 -2.45
N GLU A 349 6.16 11.16 -3.23
CA GLU A 349 5.92 9.71 -3.26
C GLU A 349 4.46 9.37 -3.63
N PHE A 350 3.83 10.13 -4.53
CA PHE A 350 2.48 9.82 -5.00
C PHE A 350 2.42 8.43 -5.62
N GLY A 351 1.44 7.62 -5.21
CA GLY A 351 1.32 6.22 -5.64
C GLY A 351 1.97 5.22 -4.68
N ALA A 352 2.53 5.68 -3.55
CA ALA A 352 3.04 4.80 -2.50
C ALA A 352 1.96 3.83 -1.96
N SER A 353 0.70 4.27 -1.93
CA SER A 353 -0.46 3.42 -1.62
C SER A 353 -1.64 3.76 -2.53
N VAL A 354 -2.42 2.75 -2.92
CA VAL A 354 -3.59 2.91 -3.79
C VAL A 354 -4.77 2.08 -3.28
N ALA A 355 -5.98 2.61 -3.44
CA ALA A 355 -7.23 1.88 -3.21
C ALA A 355 -8.25 2.23 -4.30
N LEU A 356 -9.08 1.25 -4.67
CA LEU A 356 -10.05 1.35 -5.76
C LEU A 356 -11.40 0.78 -5.31
N ALA A 357 -12.49 1.45 -5.66
CA ALA A 357 -13.86 0.96 -5.47
C ALA A 357 -14.77 1.55 -6.55
N GLY A 358 -15.11 0.73 -7.55
CA GLY A 358 -15.83 1.09 -8.75
C GLY A 358 -15.17 2.25 -9.49
N ASP A 359 -15.92 3.33 -9.64
CA ASP A 359 -15.49 4.56 -10.30
C ASP A 359 -14.73 5.53 -9.37
N ARG A 360 -14.15 5.05 -8.27
CA ARG A 360 -13.41 5.90 -7.30
C ARG A 360 -12.08 5.29 -6.94
N ALA A 361 -11.10 6.16 -6.75
CA ALA A 361 -9.76 5.80 -6.30
C ALA A 361 -9.26 6.75 -5.21
N VAL A 362 -8.40 6.25 -4.33
CA VAL A 362 -7.61 7.06 -3.40
C VAL A 362 -6.15 6.68 -3.58
N VAL A 363 -5.28 7.68 -3.68
CA VAL A 363 -3.84 7.50 -3.87
C VAL A 363 -3.07 8.27 -2.80
N GLY A 364 -2.18 7.59 -2.07
CA GLY A 364 -1.37 8.20 -1.02
C GLY A 364 -0.09 8.85 -1.56
N ALA A 365 0.35 9.90 -0.89
CA ALA A 365 1.61 10.63 -1.08
C ALA A 365 2.20 10.94 0.31
N PRO A 366 2.82 9.96 0.99
CA PRO A 366 3.21 10.07 2.39
C PRO A 366 4.35 11.07 2.65
N SER A 367 5.07 11.49 1.62
CA SER A 367 6.18 12.43 1.76
C SER A 367 5.82 13.86 1.40
N ASP A 368 4.62 14.10 0.85
CA ASP A 368 4.10 15.46 0.54
C ASP A 368 4.20 16.38 1.75
N GLU A 369 4.74 17.58 1.52
CA GLU A 369 4.96 18.57 2.55
C GLU A 369 3.80 19.55 2.73
N ASP A 370 2.87 19.63 1.80
CA ASP A 370 1.78 20.60 1.89
C ASP A 370 0.53 20.03 2.59
N PRO A 371 -0.07 20.74 3.56
CA PRO A 371 0.24 22.10 4.01
C PRO A 371 1.06 22.18 5.32
N TYR A 372 1.53 21.05 5.86
CA TYR A 372 1.98 20.94 7.26
C TYR A 372 3.50 20.74 7.46
N GLY A 373 4.28 20.75 6.37
CA GLY A 373 5.73 20.63 6.34
C GLY A 373 6.23 19.21 6.02
N GLU A 374 7.56 19.07 5.99
CA GLU A 374 8.31 17.87 5.60
C GLU A 374 7.62 16.54 6.02
N ARG A 375 7.23 15.73 5.03
CA ARG A 375 6.65 14.39 5.24
C ARG A 375 5.42 14.36 6.16
N ALA A 376 4.65 15.45 6.20
CA ALA A 376 3.34 15.42 6.85
C ALA A 376 2.40 14.45 6.12
N GLY A 377 2.49 14.44 4.80
CA GLY A 377 1.83 13.52 3.89
C GLY A 377 0.38 13.89 3.56
N SER A 378 -0.08 13.39 2.41
CA SER A 378 -1.41 13.58 1.87
C SER A 378 -1.97 12.31 1.22
N ALA A 379 -3.26 12.32 0.91
CA ALA A 379 -3.86 11.39 -0.03
C ALA A 379 -4.81 12.13 -0.98
N TYR A 380 -5.00 11.62 -2.18
CA TYR A 380 -5.75 12.27 -3.25
C TYR A 380 -6.88 11.36 -3.71
N ALA A 381 -8.10 11.89 -3.73
CA ALA A 381 -9.29 11.15 -4.15
C ALA A 381 -9.64 11.48 -5.60
N PHE A 382 -9.83 10.44 -6.41
CA PHE A 382 -10.21 10.54 -7.82
C PHE A 382 -11.58 9.90 -8.06
N ALA A 383 -12.31 10.43 -9.04
CA ALA A 383 -13.55 9.84 -9.53
C ALA A 383 -13.50 9.68 -11.06
N ARG A 384 -14.08 8.60 -11.56
CA ARG A 384 -14.27 8.32 -12.99
C ARG A 384 -15.67 8.76 -13.42
N SER A 385 -15.75 9.61 -14.43
CA SER A 385 -17.00 9.95 -15.11
C SER A 385 -16.79 9.95 -16.61
N ASP A 386 -17.69 9.31 -17.36
CA ASP A 386 -17.60 9.21 -18.83
C ASP A 386 -16.25 8.67 -19.35
N GLY A 387 -15.60 7.81 -18.56
CA GLY A 387 -14.30 7.21 -18.87
C GLY A 387 -13.08 8.06 -18.50
N GLU A 388 -13.28 9.28 -17.99
CA GLU A 388 -12.22 10.20 -17.56
C GLU A 388 -12.08 10.20 -16.04
N TRP A 389 -10.84 10.12 -15.55
CA TRP A 389 -10.53 10.23 -14.13
C TRP A 389 -10.16 11.67 -13.77
N THR A 390 -10.78 12.21 -12.74
CA THR A 390 -10.52 13.56 -12.24
C THR A 390 -10.22 13.54 -10.74
N GLU A 391 -9.22 14.31 -10.31
CA GLU A 391 -9.00 14.57 -8.89
C GLU A 391 -10.19 15.37 -8.33
N THR A 392 -10.76 14.90 -7.22
CA THR A 392 -11.94 15.48 -6.58
C THR A 392 -11.64 16.08 -5.21
N ALA A 393 -10.56 15.66 -4.56
CA ALA A 393 -10.11 16.21 -3.28
C ALA A 393 -8.66 15.82 -2.96
N LYS A 394 -7.94 16.74 -2.32
CA LYS A 394 -6.76 16.45 -1.48
C LYS A 394 -7.22 16.22 -0.05
N LEU A 395 -6.80 15.12 0.55
CA LEU A 395 -7.11 14.66 1.90
C LEU A 395 -5.86 14.84 2.77
N VAL A 396 -6.03 15.49 3.92
CA VAL A 396 -4.95 15.75 4.87
C VAL A 396 -5.40 15.47 6.31
N ALA A 397 -4.45 15.23 7.21
CA ALA A 397 -4.73 15.20 8.63
C ALA A 397 -5.07 16.62 9.15
N GLU A 398 -6.11 16.77 9.98
CA GLU A 398 -6.47 18.10 10.53
C GLU A 398 -5.39 18.64 11.47
N ASP A 399 -4.76 17.73 12.19
CA ASP A 399 -3.67 17.91 13.14
C ASP A 399 -2.32 17.46 12.56
N GLY A 400 -2.19 17.42 11.23
CA GLY A 400 -0.98 16.97 10.55
C GLY A 400 0.26 17.72 11.02
N THR A 401 1.33 16.97 11.31
CA THR A 401 2.64 17.51 11.64
C THR A 401 3.76 16.88 10.81
N VAL A 402 4.90 17.56 10.78
CA VAL A 402 6.13 17.08 10.14
C VAL A 402 6.42 15.63 10.54
N GLY A 403 6.59 14.77 9.55
CA GLY A 403 6.93 13.35 9.72
C GLY A 403 5.76 12.40 9.91
N ASP A 404 4.52 12.87 10.06
CA ASP A 404 3.33 12.02 10.30
C ASP A 404 3.13 10.93 9.24
N SER A 405 3.59 11.20 8.01
CA SER A 405 3.50 10.31 6.86
C SER A 405 2.06 9.90 6.53
N PHE A 406 1.12 10.85 6.60
CA PHE A 406 -0.28 10.62 6.24
C PHE A 406 -0.39 10.21 4.77
N GLY A 407 -1.20 9.19 4.46
CA GLY A 407 -1.23 8.60 3.11
C GLY A 407 -0.30 7.40 2.95
N PHE A 408 0.41 6.99 4.00
CA PHE A 408 1.25 5.79 3.98
C PHE A 408 0.44 4.53 3.62
N SER A 409 -0.79 4.45 4.11
CA SER A 409 -1.72 3.39 3.73
C SER A 409 -3.11 3.97 3.50
N VAL A 410 -3.81 3.44 2.48
CA VAL A 410 -5.16 3.85 2.12
C VAL A 410 -6.04 2.63 1.92
N ALA A 411 -7.31 2.75 2.29
CA ALA A 411 -8.33 1.76 1.96
C ALA A 411 -9.63 2.49 1.57
N LEU A 412 -10.37 1.91 0.64
CA LEU A 412 -11.59 2.51 0.09
C LEU A 412 -12.70 1.47 0.01
N THR A 413 -13.89 1.87 0.42
CA THR A 413 -15.17 1.26 0.05
C THR A 413 -16.01 2.35 -0.60
N GLY A 414 -17.04 1.99 -1.36
CA GLY A 414 -17.76 2.91 -2.26
C GLY A 414 -18.06 4.33 -1.72
N ALA A 415 -18.26 4.51 -0.40
CA ALA A 415 -18.43 5.83 0.23
C ALA A 415 -17.41 6.16 1.35
N THR A 416 -16.56 5.25 1.82
CA THR A 416 -15.67 5.50 2.97
C THR A 416 -14.22 5.28 2.57
N ALA A 417 -13.34 6.22 2.89
CA ALA A 417 -11.90 6.06 2.79
C ALA A 417 -11.24 6.09 4.18
N LEU A 418 -10.25 5.23 4.39
CA LEU A 418 -9.31 5.31 5.51
C LEU A 418 -7.96 5.77 4.98
N VAL A 419 -7.30 6.63 5.75
CA VAL A 419 -5.94 7.08 5.46
C VAL A 419 -5.10 7.01 6.72
N GLY A 420 -4.03 6.22 6.68
CA GLY A 420 -3.11 6.03 7.79
C GLY A 420 -1.95 7.03 7.82
N ALA A 421 -1.54 7.40 9.03
CA ALA A 421 -0.40 8.25 9.36
C ALA A 421 0.39 7.57 10.50
N PRO A 422 1.23 6.56 10.18
CA PRO A 422 1.82 5.66 11.18
C PRO A 422 2.79 6.34 12.14
N ASN A 423 3.27 7.54 11.82
CA ASN A 423 4.23 8.28 12.65
C ASN A 423 3.57 9.45 13.40
N SER A 424 2.26 9.63 13.24
CA SER A 424 1.52 10.74 13.86
C SER A 424 1.62 10.72 15.39
N GLY A 425 1.88 11.87 15.99
CA GLY A 425 1.98 12.02 17.45
C GLY A 425 3.27 11.51 18.08
N SER A 426 4.29 11.15 17.29
CA SER A 426 5.61 10.73 17.78
C SER A 426 6.69 11.78 17.42
N PRO A 427 6.86 12.86 18.21
CA PRO A 427 7.86 13.89 17.91
C PRO A 427 9.30 13.43 18.18
N ASN A 428 9.51 12.26 18.81
CA ASN A 428 10.80 11.59 18.97
C ASN A 428 10.51 10.08 18.93
N ASP A 429 11.27 9.31 18.15
CA ASP A 429 11.10 7.89 17.75
C ASP A 429 10.85 6.83 18.87
N ASP A 430 10.60 7.23 20.11
CA ASP A 430 10.41 6.39 21.29
C ASP A 430 8.94 6.33 21.78
N ASP A 431 8.01 7.09 21.20
CA ASP A 431 6.58 7.09 21.58
C ASP A 431 5.72 6.25 20.62
N ASP A 432 4.75 5.50 21.20
CA ASP A 432 3.74 4.66 20.55
C ASP A 432 2.75 5.48 19.69
N GLY A 433 3.26 6.10 18.63
CA GLY A 433 2.51 6.96 17.71
C GLY A 433 1.82 6.22 16.57
N GLY A 434 0.92 6.94 15.92
CA GLY A 434 0.18 6.50 14.74
C GLY A 434 -1.30 6.85 14.81
N SER A 435 -1.86 7.25 13.68
CA SER A 435 -3.28 7.55 13.55
C SER A 435 -3.86 7.06 12.22
N VAL A 436 -5.18 6.91 12.18
CA VAL A 436 -5.95 6.72 10.95
C VAL A 436 -7.09 7.72 10.93
N SER A 437 -7.23 8.43 9.82
CA SER A 437 -8.35 9.33 9.58
C SER A 437 -9.41 8.66 8.71
N VAL A 438 -10.68 8.89 9.06
CA VAL A 438 -11.84 8.42 8.29
C VAL A 438 -12.43 9.56 7.46
N PHE A 439 -12.64 9.30 6.18
CA PHE A 439 -13.33 10.20 5.25
C PHE A 439 -14.57 9.52 4.70
N GLU A 440 -15.66 10.26 4.59
CA GLU A 440 -16.91 9.81 3.99
C GLU A 440 -17.21 10.67 2.76
N LEU A 441 -17.76 10.04 1.74
CA LEU A 441 -18.21 10.72 0.54
C LEU A 441 -19.50 11.45 0.87
N ASP A 442 -19.50 12.77 0.74
CA ASP A 442 -20.74 13.52 0.79
C ASP A 442 -21.55 13.23 -0.47
N ALA A 443 -22.70 12.59 -0.28
CA ALA A 443 -23.74 12.61 -1.30
C ALA A 443 -24.22 14.06 -1.38
N GLY A 444 -23.73 14.81 -2.38
CA GLY A 444 -24.18 16.19 -2.62
C GLY A 444 -25.71 16.27 -2.58
N GLU A 445 -26.24 17.27 -1.84
CA GLU A 445 -27.68 17.51 -1.69
C GLU A 445 -28.39 17.87 -2.99
#